data_AF-A7HE83-F1
#
_entry.id   AF-A7HE83-F1
#
_cell.length_a   1.000
_cell.length_b   1.000
_cell.length_c   1.000
_cell.angle_alpha   90.00
_cell.angle_beta   90.00
_cell.angle_gamma   90.00
#
_symmetry.space_group_name_H-M   'P 1'
#
loop_
_entity.id
_entity.type
_entity.pdbx_description
1 polymer ?
#
loop_
_entity_poly.entity_id
_entity_poly.type
_entity_poly.pdbx_seq_one_letter_code
_entity_poly.pdbx_strand_id
1 'polypeptide(L)'
;MASTDKQKQSLYFPEEMLQEIMREANRLDRSLSWTMQQAWRLAREEVRKFPAMNPHRGRAEQPRPPPLDVRRADAPPRAPSAQVLEFLRGKFDRELAG
;
A
#
# COMPACT_ATOMS: atom_id res chain seq x y z
N MET A 1 -12.39 -26.20 0.66
CA MET A 1 -12.00 -25.29 -0.44
C MET A 1 -11.31 -24.10 0.21
N ALA A 2 -9.98 -23.98 0.05
CA ALA A 2 -9.20 -22.98 0.78
C ALA A 2 -9.54 -21.58 0.23
N SER A 3 -10.29 -20.81 1.03
CA SER A 3 -10.51 -19.39 0.80
C SER A 3 -9.15 -18.72 0.66
N THR A 4 -8.79 -18.27 -0.54
CA THR A 4 -7.57 -17.50 -0.74
C THR A 4 -7.76 -16.16 -0.04
N ASP A 5 -7.25 -16.07 1.18
CA ASP A 5 -7.33 -14.87 2.01
C ASP A 5 -6.58 -13.73 1.32
N LYS A 6 -7.27 -12.61 1.08
CA LYS A 6 -6.68 -11.44 0.42
C LYS A 6 -5.98 -10.60 1.48
N GLN A 7 -4.65 -10.64 1.51
CA GLN A 7 -3.86 -9.79 2.41
C GLN A 7 -3.38 -8.51 1.72
N LYS A 8 -3.59 -7.37 2.36
CA LYS A 8 -3.08 -6.07 1.91
C LYS A 8 -1.62 -5.93 2.34
N GLN A 9 -0.73 -5.68 1.39
CA GLN A 9 0.69 -5.46 1.63
C GLN A 9 1.13 -4.17 0.94
N SER A 10 1.88 -3.34 1.65
CA SER A 10 2.48 -2.12 1.11
C SER A 10 3.90 -2.45 0.63
N LEU A 11 4.20 -2.15 -0.63
CA LEU A 11 5.51 -2.40 -1.26
C LEU A 11 6.05 -1.09 -1.84
N TYR A 12 7.36 -0.94 -1.87
CA TYR A 12 8.03 0.20 -2.47
C TYR A 12 8.51 -0.17 -3.86
N PHE A 13 8.17 0.67 -4.84
CA PHE A 13 8.60 0.55 -6.22
C PHE A 13 9.31 1.84 -6.63
N PRO A 14 10.34 1.77 -7.49
CA PRO A 14 10.82 2.94 -8.21
C PRO A 14 9.67 3.59 -8.98
N GLU A 15 9.67 4.92 -9.09
CA GLU A 15 8.58 5.68 -9.73
C GLU A 15 8.30 5.20 -11.15
N GLU A 16 9.35 5.03 -11.96
CA GLU A 16 9.23 4.59 -13.35
C GLU A 16 8.56 3.22 -13.47
N MET A 17 8.98 2.27 -12.62
CA MET A 17 8.43 0.92 -12.58
C MET A 17 6.96 0.93 -12.12
N LEU A 18 6.62 1.75 -11.11
CA LEU A 18 5.24 1.88 -10.65
C LEU A 18 4.34 2.44 -11.76
N GLN A 19 4.81 3.46 -12.48
CA GLN A 19 4.09 4.06 -13.61
C GLN A 19 3.88 3.03 -14.74
N GLU A 20 4.88 2.20 -15.02
CA GLU A 20 4.76 1.11 -16.00
C GLU A 20 3.69 0.08 -15.59
N ILE A 21 3.73 -0.39 -14.35
CA ILE A 21 2.74 -1.34 -13.82
C ILE A 21 1.33 -0.74 -13.85
N MET A 22 1.18 0.54 -13.50
CA MET A 22 -0.09 1.25 -13.56
C MET A 22 -0.63 1.39 -14.98
N ARG A 23 0.22 1.73 -15.96
CA ARG A 23 -0.16 1.78 -17.38
C ARG A 23 -0.63 0.41 -17.88
N GLU A 24 0.07 -0.66 -17.53
CA GLU A 24 -0.32 -2.02 -17.93
C GLU A 24 -1.61 -2.49 -17.25
N ALA A 25 -1.81 -2.16 -15.98
CA ALA A 25 -3.06 -2.43 -15.28
C ALA A 25 -4.25 -1.73 -15.96
N ASN A 26 -4.09 -0.46 -16.33
CA ASN A 26 -5.10 0.30 -17.07
C ASN A 26 -5.34 -0.28 -18.47
N ARG A 27 -4.29 -0.63 -19.21
CA ARG A 27 -4.38 -1.22 -20.55
C ARG A 27 -5.15 -2.54 -20.56
N LEU A 28 -4.99 -3.35 -19.51
CA LEU A 28 -5.62 -4.66 -19.36
C LEU A 28 -7.00 -4.60 -18.71
N ASP A 29 -7.43 -3.43 -18.23
CA ASP A 29 -8.64 -3.24 -17.44
C ASP A 29 -8.67 -4.18 -16.21
N ARG A 30 -7.55 -4.18 -15.47
CA ARG A 30 -7.35 -5.04 -14.28
C ARG A 30 -6.73 -4.24 -13.13
N SER A 31 -6.87 -4.77 -11.92
CA SER A 31 -6.27 -4.15 -10.74
C SER A 31 -4.75 -4.32 -10.70
N LEU A 32 -4.06 -3.37 -10.07
CA LEU A 32 -2.60 -3.42 -9.85
C LEU A 32 -2.16 -4.73 -9.17
N SER A 33 -2.94 -5.19 -8.18
CA SER A 33 -2.70 -6.47 -7.51
C SER A 33 -2.77 -7.66 -8.46
N TRP A 34 -3.70 -7.66 -9.43
CA TRP A 34 -3.79 -8.74 -10.43
C TRP A 34 -2.58 -8.72 -11.36
N THR A 35 -2.17 -7.54 -11.85
CA THR A 35 -0.99 -7.38 -12.72
C THR A 35 0.28 -7.89 -12.02
N MET A 36 0.50 -7.51 -10.76
CA MET A 36 1.64 -8.00 -9.98
C MET A 36 1.57 -9.52 -9.72
N GLN A 37 0.38 -10.07 -9.47
CA GLN A 37 0.22 -11.52 -9.32
C GLN A 37 0.54 -12.28 -10.61
N GLN A 38 0.17 -11.75 -11.78
CA GLN A 38 0.55 -12.35 -13.06
C GLN A 38 2.05 -12.26 -13.31
N ALA A 39 2.65 -11.08 -13.08
CA ALA A 39 4.10 -10.91 -13.20
C ALA A 39 4.85 -11.92 -12.32
N TRP A 40 4.41 -12.12 -11.08
CA TRP A 40 4.99 -13.13 -10.19
C TRP A 40 4.83 -14.55 -10.72
N ARG A 41 3.64 -14.93 -11.20
CA ARG A 41 3.40 -16.28 -11.75
C ARG A 41 4.30 -16.59 -12.94
N LEU A 42 4.57 -15.60 -13.78
CA LEU A 42 5.46 -15.72 -14.93
C LEU A 42 6.94 -15.78 -14.50
N ALA A 43 7.35 -14.94 -13.55
CA ALA A 43 8.75 -14.81 -13.15
C ALA A 43 9.22 -15.85 -12.11
N ARG A 44 8.30 -16.52 -11.39
CA ARG A 44 8.64 -17.33 -10.21
C ARG A 44 9.71 -18.40 -10.44
N GLU A 45 9.70 -19.05 -11.61
CA GLU A 45 10.67 -20.13 -11.89
C GLU A 45 12.08 -19.57 -12.13
N GLU A 46 12.18 -18.39 -12.73
CA GLU A 46 13.46 -17.68 -12.87
C GLU A 46 13.93 -17.13 -11.52
N VAL A 47 13.02 -16.57 -10.73
CA VAL A 47 13.35 -16.04 -9.39
C VAL A 47 13.89 -17.15 -8.48
N ARG A 48 13.39 -18.39 -8.61
CA ARG A 48 13.86 -19.55 -7.84
C ARG A 48 15.29 -19.99 -8.17
N LYS A 49 15.84 -19.61 -9.32
CA LYS A 49 17.22 -19.95 -9.72
C LYS A 49 18.26 -19.09 -9.03
N PHE A 50 17.87 -17.91 -8.53
CA PHE A 50 18.82 -17.06 -7.81
C PHE A 50 19.30 -17.78 -6.53
N PRO A 51 20.60 -17.72 -6.22
CA PRO A 51 21.12 -18.31 -5.01
C PRO A 51 20.47 -17.63 -3.79
N ALA A 52 20.20 -18.41 -2.74
CA ALA A 52 19.76 -17.85 -1.48
C ALA A 52 20.84 -16.90 -0.96
N MET A 53 20.52 -15.61 -0.91
CA MET A 53 21.40 -14.58 -0.40
C MET A 53 21.50 -14.78 1.12
N ASN A 54 22.48 -15.59 1.53
CA ASN A 54 22.80 -16.05 2.88
C ASN A 54 22.25 -17.46 3.27
N PRO A 55 22.93 -18.55 2.89
CA PRO A 55 22.59 -19.92 3.32
C PRO A 55 22.76 -20.15 4.85
N HIS A 56 23.39 -19.22 5.58
CA HIS A 56 23.65 -19.35 7.02
C HIS A 56 22.68 -18.57 7.92
N ARG A 57 21.70 -17.85 7.36
CA ARG A 57 20.60 -17.29 8.16
C ARG A 57 19.49 -18.33 8.32
N GLY A 58 19.82 -19.45 8.97
CA GLY A 58 18.82 -20.38 9.46
C GLY A 58 17.82 -19.61 10.32
N ARG A 59 16.57 -19.53 9.87
CA ARG A 59 15.39 -19.08 10.63
C ARG A 59 15.72 -18.02 11.70
N ALA A 60 16.38 -16.92 11.31
CA ALA A 60 16.35 -15.74 12.15
C ALA A 60 14.95 -15.18 11.95
N GLU A 61 14.06 -15.54 12.87
CA GLU A 61 12.75 -14.94 13.07
C GLU A 61 12.92 -13.43 12.92
N GLN A 62 12.60 -12.90 11.72
CA GLN A 62 12.41 -11.47 11.60
C GLN A 62 11.28 -11.20 12.56
N PRO A 63 11.49 -10.39 13.63
CA PRO A 63 10.39 -10.02 14.48
C PRO A 63 9.38 -9.38 13.53
N ARG A 64 8.23 -10.05 13.39
CA ARG A 64 7.13 -9.54 12.59
C ARG A 64 6.98 -8.09 13.05
N PRO A 65 7.05 -7.08 12.16
CA PRO A 65 6.77 -5.72 12.59
C PRO A 65 5.43 -5.78 13.34
N PRO A 66 5.32 -5.11 14.50
CA PRO A 66 4.09 -5.15 15.27
C PRO A 66 2.93 -4.87 14.31
N PRO A 67 1.79 -5.58 14.43
CA PRO A 67 0.63 -5.24 13.63
C PRO A 67 0.44 -3.74 13.76
N LEU A 68 0.45 -3.01 12.64
CA LEU A 68 0.04 -1.61 12.66
C LEU A 68 -1.33 -1.62 13.30
N ASP A 69 -1.43 -1.08 14.51
CA ASP A 69 -2.65 -1.13 15.29
C ASP A 69 -3.69 -0.31 14.55
N VAL A 70 -4.52 -0.98 13.74
CA VAL A 70 -5.64 -0.36 13.03
C VAL A 70 -6.78 -0.03 13.99
N ARG A 71 -6.63 -0.31 15.30
CA ARG A 71 -7.58 0.08 16.34
C ARG A 71 -7.18 1.43 16.95
N ARG A 72 -7.28 2.49 16.16
CA ARG A 72 -7.56 3.83 16.69
C ARG A 72 -9.05 4.13 16.55
N ALA A 73 -9.89 3.23 17.08
CA ALA A 73 -11.34 3.41 17.11
C ALA A 73 -11.84 4.06 18.42
N ASP A 74 -11.01 4.15 19.46
CA ASP A 74 -11.39 4.71 20.77
C ASP A 74 -10.64 6.00 21.17
N ALA A 75 -10.04 6.70 20.21
CA ALA A 75 -9.57 8.06 20.51
C ALA A 75 -10.78 9.00 20.56
N PRO A 76 -11.00 9.78 21.64
CA PRO A 76 -12.05 10.80 21.64
C PRO A 76 -11.82 11.73 20.44
N PRO A 77 -12.89 12.23 19.79
CA PRO A 77 -12.74 13.05 18.60
C PRO A 77 -11.81 14.21 18.92
N ARG A 78 -10.63 14.21 18.30
CA ARG A 78 -9.71 15.33 18.43
C ARG A 78 -10.42 16.53 17.83
N ALA A 79 -10.76 17.51 18.67
CA ALA A 79 -11.27 18.78 18.20
C ALA A 79 -10.28 19.30 17.14
N PRO A 80 -10.77 19.76 15.98
CA PRO A 80 -9.90 20.33 14.95
C PRO A 80 -9.07 21.45 15.56
N SER A 81 -7.78 21.48 15.24
CA SER A 81 -6.88 22.53 15.74
C SER A 81 -7.38 23.91 15.31
N ALA A 82 -7.05 24.96 16.08
CA ALA A 82 -7.48 26.32 15.79
C ALA A 82 -7.11 26.77 14.35
N GLN A 83 -5.99 26.28 13.82
CA GLN A 83 -5.55 26.50 12.44
C GLN A 83 -6.49 25.90 11.39
N VAL A 84 -7.09 24.72 11.68
CA VAL A 84 -8.08 24.09 10.79
C VAL A 84 -9.40 24.84 10.85
N LEU A 85 -9.81 25.33 12.02
CA LEU A 85 -11.02 26.15 12.17
C LEU A 85 -10.90 27.50 11.47
N GLU A 86 -9.72 28.13 11.52
CA GLU A 86 -9.44 29.39 10.83
C GLU A 86 -9.43 29.21 9.30
N PHE A 87 -8.81 28.11 8.81
CA PHE A 87 -8.82 27.76 7.40
C PHE A 87 -10.23 27.50 6.85
N LEU A 88 -11.09 26.83 7.63
CA LEU A 88 -12.49 26.58 7.24
C LEU A 88 -13.33 27.85 7.28
N ARG A 89 -13.07 28.77 8.23
CA ARG A 89 -13.74 30.08 8.30
C ARG A 89 -13.42 30.94 7.08
N GLY A 90 -12.14 30.98 6.66
CA GLY A 90 -11.71 31.77 5.50
C GLY A 90 -12.15 31.21 4.14
N LYS A 91 -12.55 29.93 4.06
CA LYS A 91 -12.98 29.30 2.80
C LYS A 91 -14.45 29.54 2.45
N PHE A 92 -15.33 29.80 3.42
CA PHE A 92 -16.77 29.95 3.16
C PHE A 92 -17.21 31.39 2.88
N ASP A 93 -16.45 32.42 3.27
CA ASP A 93 -16.79 33.82 2.98
C ASP A 93 -16.60 34.20 1.49
N ARG A 94 -15.86 33.40 0.71
CA ARG A 94 -15.56 33.72 -0.70
C ARG A 94 -16.57 33.17 -1.71
N GLU A 95 -17.55 32.37 -1.29
CA GLU A 95 -18.59 31.82 -2.18
C GLU A 95 -20.01 32.34 -1.90
N LEU A 96 -20.16 33.36 -1.04
CA LEU A 96 -21.46 34.01 -0.76
C LEU A 96 -21.49 35.52 -1.09
N ALA A 97 -20.47 36.04 -1.78
CA ALA A 97 -20.40 37.43 -2.24
C ALA A 97 -20.03 37.54 -3.74
N GLY A 98 -20.60 36.67 -4.57
CA GLY A 98 -20.54 36.73 -6.04
C GLY A 98 -21.90 36.44 -6.63
#